data_AF-A0A2U2N2G4-F1
#
_entry.id   AF-A0A2U2N2G4-F1
#
_cell.length_a   1.000
_cell.length_b   1.000
_cell.length_c   1.000
_cell.angle_alpha   90.00
_cell.angle_beta   90.00
_cell.angle_gamma   90.00
#
_symmetry.space_group_name_H-M   'P 1'
#
loop_
_entity.id
_entity.type
_entity.pdbx_description
1 polymer ?
#
loop_
_entity_poly.entity_id
_entity_poly.type
_entity_poly.pdbx_seq_one_letter_code
_entity_poly.pdbx_strand_id
1 'polypeptide(L)' 'MAEYSATRRTPRKHKRVVMKGTESFDADGVKLEPSDMQTAQQRQADDDRRILGELPPHWAVFNERR' A
#
# COMPACT_ATOMS: atom_id res chain seq x y z
N MET A 1 -11.54 54.67 13.23
CA MET A 1 -11.64 53.34 12.59
C MET A 1 -10.30 52.65 12.77
N ALA A 2 -10.26 51.44 13.31
CA ALA A 2 -8.98 50.73 13.50
C ALA A 2 -8.42 50.27 12.14
N GLU A 3 -7.14 50.53 11.90
CA GLU A 3 -6.44 50.14 10.66
C GLU A 3 -6.37 48.62 10.48
N TYR A 4 -6.50 48.19 9.22
CA TYR A 4 -6.48 46.79 8.82
C TYR A 4 -5.07 46.21 9.03
N SER A 5 -4.98 45.13 9.81
CA SER A 5 -3.73 44.40 10.07
C SER A 5 -3.87 42.96 9.61
N ALA A 6 -3.13 42.61 8.55
CA ALA A 6 -3.14 41.28 7.92
C ALA A 6 -2.54 40.18 8.82
N THR A 7 -1.70 40.55 9.79
CA THR A 7 -1.00 39.65 10.71
C THR A 7 -1.85 39.22 11.92
N ARG A 8 -3.05 39.79 12.07
CA ARG A 8 -3.98 39.44 13.17
C ARG A 8 -4.65 38.08 12.98
N ARG A 9 -4.50 37.45 11.82
CA ARG A 9 -5.07 36.13 11.52
C ARG A 9 -4.12 35.05 12.02
N THR A 10 -4.51 34.37 13.10
CA THR A 10 -3.85 33.13 13.51
C THR A 10 -4.08 32.06 12.43
N PRO A 11 -3.02 31.35 11.96
CA PRO A 11 -3.19 30.28 11.00
C PRO A 11 -4.11 29.19 11.56
N ARG A 12 -5.19 28.89 10.86
CA ARG A 12 -6.11 27.81 11.25
C ARG A 12 -5.39 26.47 11.08
N LYS A 13 -5.05 25.80 12.18
CA LYS A 13 -4.53 24.43 12.13
C LYS A 13 -5.70 23.47 11.90
N HIS A 14 -5.59 22.63 10.87
CA HIS A 14 -6.54 21.55 10.67
C HIS A 14 -6.35 20.49 11.77
N LYS A 15 -7.44 20.03 12.37
CA LYS A 15 -7.41 18.95 13.38
C LYS A 15 -8.08 17.74 12.77
N ARG A 16 -7.36 16.61 12.69
CA ARG A 16 -7.95 15.33 12.27
C ARG A 16 -8.89 14.85 13.36
N VAL A 17 -10.17 14.74 13.04
CA VAL A 17 -11.15 14.07 13.90
C VAL A 17 -11.01 12.57 13.62
N VAL A 18 -10.61 11.81 14.63
CA VAL A 18 -10.51 10.34 14.55
C VAL A 18 -11.64 9.77 15.39
N MET A 19 -12.64 9.19 14.73
CA MET A 19 -13.64 8.36 15.41
C MET A 19 -13.00 7.01 15.68
N LYS A 20 -12.91 6.62 16.95
CA LYS A 20 -12.48 5.27 17.32
C LYS A 20 -13.69 4.34 17.18
N GLY A 21 -13.54 3.24 16.45
CA GLY A 21 -14.54 2.17 16.44
C GLY A 21 -14.71 1.58 17.84
N THR A 22 -15.88 1.01 18.11
CA THR A 22 -16.21 0.29 19.35
C THR A 22 -16.15 -1.24 19.17
N GLU A 23 -15.66 -1.69 18.02
CA GLU A 23 -15.60 -3.10 17.66
C GLU A 23 -14.45 -3.79 18.41
N SER A 24 -14.80 -4.83 19.16
CA SER A 24 -13.85 -5.77 19.76
C SER A 24 -13.70 -6.94 18.81
N PHE A 25 -12.56 -7.04 18.12
CA PHE A 25 -12.24 -8.24 17.36
C PHE A 25 -11.81 -9.32 18.35
N ASP A 26 -12.63 -10.36 18.53
CA ASP A 26 -12.23 -11.54 19.27
C ASP A 26 -11.00 -12.15 18.59
N ALA A 27 -10.02 -12.59 19.38
CA ALA A 27 -8.75 -13.12 18.88
C ALA A 27 -8.92 -14.33 17.93
N ASP A 28 -10.08 -14.99 18.00
CA ASP A 28 -10.41 -16.19 17.22
C ASP A 28 -11.29 -15.91 15.99
N GLY A 29 -11.64 -14.64 15.72
CA GLY A 29 -12.56 -14.25 14.64
C GLY A 29 -11.92 -14.06 13.28
N VAL A 30 -10.58 -14.03 13.21
CA VAL A 30 -9.83 -13.91 11.96
C VAL A 30 -9.37 -15.30 11.54
N LYS A 31 -10.02 -15.86 10.52
CA LYS A 31 -9.50 -17.05 9.84
C LYS A 31 -8.18 -16.65 9.17
N LEU A 32 -7.08 -17.23 9.63
CA LEU A 32 -5.79 -17.07 8.97
C LEU A 32 -5.89 -17.73 7.60
N GLU A 33 -5.86 -16.92 6.55
CA GLU A 33 -5.77 -17.45 5.20
C GLU A 33 -4.33 -17.95 4.97
N PRO A 34 -4.12 -18.99 4.16
CA PRO A 34 -2.77 -19.50 3.85
C PRO A 34 -1.82 -18.40 3.32
N SER A 35 -2.37 -17.36 2.69
CA SER A 35 -1.66 -16.19 2.20
C SER A 35 -1.12 -15.27 3.28
N ASP A 36 -1.70 -15.31 4.49
CA ASP A 36 -1.29 -14.48 5.63
C ASP A 36 -0.01 -15.01 6.28
N MET A 37 0.24 -16.32 6.10
CA MET A 37 1.47 -16.99 6.54
C MET A 37 2.58 -16.98 5.48
N GLN A 38 2.30 -16.54 4.26
CA GLN A 38 3.31 -16.45 3.21
C GLN A 38 4.30 -15.33 3.50
N THR A 39 5.57 -15.66 3.47
CA THR A 39 6.63 -14.65 3.59
C THR A 39 6.71 -13.82 2.31
N ALA A 40 7.19 -12.58 2.42
CA ALA A 40 7.40 -11.72 1.25
C ALA A 40 8.33 -12.37 0.19
N GLN A 41 9.29 -13.18 0.63
CA GLN A 41 10.19 -13.92 -0.26
C GLN A 41 9.49 -15.03 -1.04
N GLN A 42 8.57 -15.77 -0.41
CA GLN A 42 7.79 -16.80 -1.09
C GLN A 42 6.90 -16.19 -2.17
N ARG A 43 6.23 -15.08 -1.84
CA ARG A 43 5.40 -14.34 -2.80
C ARG A 43 6.21 -13.86 -4.00
N GLN A 44 7.39 -13.29 -3.76
CA GLN A 44 8.28 -12.84 -4.84
C GLN A 44 8.71 -14.00 -5.74
N ALA A 45 9.07 -15.16 -5.18
CA ALA A 45 9.48 -16.32 -5.96
C ALA A 45 8.32 -16.91 -6.81
N ASP A 46 7.10 -16.92 -6.27
CA ASP A 46 5.90 -17.33 -6.99
C ASP A 46 5.56 -16.34 -8.12
N ASP A 47 5.68 -15.05 -7.85
CA ASP A 47 5.52 -13.99 -8.86
C ASP A 47 6.59 -14.08 -9.95
N ASP A 48 7.87 -14.28 -9.60
CA ASP A 48 8.96 -14.46 -10.56
C ASP A 48 8.71 -15.69 -11.45
N ARG A 49 8.26 -16.80 -10.85
CA ARG A 49 7.92 -18.02 -11.60
C ARG A 49 6.76 -17.79 -12.57
N ARG A 50 5.75 -17.03 -12.15
CA ARG A 50 4.59 -16.65 -12.98
C ARG A 50 5.00 -15.70 -14.11
N ILE A 51 5.76 -14.65 -13.79
CA ILE A 51 6.26 -13.66 -14.75
C ILE A 51 7.09 -14.34 -15.84
N LEU A 52 7.92 -15.32 -15.49
CA LEU A 52 8.75 -16.05 -16.44
C LEU A 52 7.97 -17.14 -17.21
N GLY A 53 6.92 -17.71 -16.63
CA GLY A 53 6.12 -18.78 -17.25
C GLY A 53 5.07 -18.28 -18.24
N GLU A 54 4.52 -17.09 -18.04
CA GLU A 54 3.46 -16.50 -18.88
C GLU A 54 3.98 -15.50 -19.91
N LEU A 55 5.30 -15.39 -20.08
CA LEU A 55 5.93 -14.39 -20.93
C LEU A 55 5.71 -14.72 -22.43
N PRO A 56 4.98 -13.89 -23.21
CA PRO A 56 4.85 -14.03 -24.65
C PRO A 56 6.16 -14.35 -25.39
N PRO A 57 6.12 -15.18 -26.45
CA PRO A 57 7.32 -15.64 -27.15
C PRO A 57 8.20 -14.54 -27.74
N HIS A 58 7.67 -13.32 -27.93
CA HIS A 58 8.44 -12.18 -28.43
C HIS A 58 9.22 -11.40 -27.34
N TRP A 59 9.03 -11.73 -26.05
CA TRP A 59 9.73 -11.10 -24.92
C TRP A 59 11.01 -11.85 -24.50
N ALA A 60 11.24 -13.07 -24.99
CA ALA A 60 12.45 -13.86 -24.72
C ALA A 60 13.53 -13.78 -25.82
N VAL A 61 13.32 -12.99 -26.88
CA VAL A 61 14.24 -12.93 -28.03
C VAL A 61 15.26 -11.81 -27.84
N PHE A 62 16.36 -12.10 -27.15
CA PHE A 62 17.57 -11.28 -27.21
C PHE A 62 18.37 -11.63 -28.46
N ASN A 63 18.21 -10.84 -29.52
CA ASN A 63 19.10 -10.90 -30.68
C ASN A 63 20.42 -10.20 -30.32
N GLU A 64 21.39 -10.95 -29.81
CA GLU A 64 22.79 -10.52 -29.84
C GLU A 64 23.21 -10.44 -31.31
N ARG A 65 23.27 -9.21 -31.85
CA ARG A 65 23.86 -8.98 -33.17
C ARG A 65 25.34 -9.35 -33.10
N ARG A 66 25.70 -10.38 -33.86
CA ARG A 66 27.08 -10.78 -34.16
C ARG A 66 27.68 -9.89 -35.24
#